data_AF-A0A0Z8HQD2-F1
#
_entry.id   AF-A0A0Z8HQD2-F1
#
_cell.length_a   1.000
_cell.length_b   1.000
_cell.length_c   1.000
_cell.angle_alpha   90.00
_cell.angle_beta   90.00
_cell.angle_gamma   90.00
#
_symmetry.space_group_name_H-M   'P 1'
#
loop_
_entity.id
_entity.type
_entity.pdbx_description
1 polymer ?
#
loop_
_entity_poly.entity_id
_entity_poly.type
_entity_poly.pdbx_seq_one_letter_code
_entity_poly.pdbx_strand_id
1 'polypeptide(L)'
;MNNSFNNWNNSAGRDINIQINQNQPETIATYEPEPIWRSPITMAVLSWLGFLGSLGSIFSIFKVFEPVLKWLNGKQEEIGNNQTYMFIFIGFFFITIIIFSLRSITSKQTRYPLMFNYAISGGGKRLTLEKIKIDNCPICNGKMKFFNKPIEFKEVTYSDGKTKTEVTKRTPALQCIRNPEHWFKVDPAEDKI
;
A
#
# COMPACT_ATOMS: atom_id res chain seq x y z
N MET A 1 -6.51 -52.80 -56.61
CA MET A 1 -5.13 -53.10 -57.05
C MET A 1 -4.41 -51.78 -57.31
N ASN A 2 -3.58 -51.35 -56.36
CA ASN A 2 -2.17 -50.96 -56.57
C ASN A 2 -1.70 -50.20 -55.33
N ASN A 3 -1.02 -50.98 -54.49
CA ASN A 3 -0.23 -50.52 -53.37
C ASN A 3 0.99 -49.77 -53.92
N SER A 4 1.28 -48.59 -53.37
CA SER A 4 2.61 -48.01 -53.45
C SER A 4 3.04 -47.63 -52.04
N PHE A 5 3.48 -48.66 -51.30
CA PHE A 5 4.45 -48.47 -50.24
C PHE A 5 5.75 -47.93 -50.85
N ASN A 6 6.46 -47.10 -50.07
CA ASN A 6 7.87 -46.70 -50.17
C ASN A 6 8.06 -45.20 -50.34
N ASN A 7 8.26 -44.50 -49.22
CA ASN A 7 9.56 -43.88 -48.93
C ASN A 7 9.55 -43.31 -47.50
N TRP A 8 9.82 -44.17 -46.51
CA TRP A 8 10.04 -43.70 -45.14
C TRP A 8 11.52 -43.37 -44.98
N ASN A 9 11.88 -42.13 -45.31
CA ASN A 9 13.22 -41.63 -45.09
C ASN A 9 13.34 -41.23 -43.62
N ASN A 10 13.76 -42.17 -42.79
CA ASN A 10 14.06 -41.94 -41.38
C ASN A 10 15.34 -41.11 -41.27
N SER A 11 15.21 -39.78 -41.32
CA SER A 11 16.27 -38.88 -40.86
C SER A 11 16.27 -38.87 -39.33
N ALA A 12 17.03 -39.79 -38.74
CA ALA A 12 17.42 -39.70 -37.34
C ALA A 12 18.27 -38.45 -37.14
N GLY A 13 17.89 -37.59 -36.18
CA GLY A 13 18.70 -36.44 -35.78
C GLY A 13 18.28 -35.08 -36.33
N ARG A 14 16.98 -34.81 -36.43
CA ARG A 14 16.51 -33.41 -36.33
C ARG A 14 15.91 -33.22 -34.96
N ASP A 15 16.69 -32.62 -34.07
CA ASP A 15 16.16 -32.07 -32.83
C ASP A 15 15.02 -31.14 -33.21
N ILE A 16 13.79 -31.56 -32.90
CA ILE A 16 12.65 -30.68 -32.91
C ILE A 16 12.91 -29.77 -31.72
N ASN A 17 13.59 -28.65 -31.95
CA ASN A 17 13.70 -27.60 -30.95
C ASN A 17 12.31 -27.01 -30.83
N ILE A 18 11.48 -27.65 -30.01
CA ILE A 18 10.28 -27.03 -29.48
C ILE A 18 10.83 -25.90 -28.63
N GLN A 19 11.00 -24.73 -29.24
CA GLN A 19 11.01 -23.49 -28.50
C GLN A 19 9.62 -23.41 -27.86
N ILE A 20 9.49 -24.05 -26.70
CA ILE A 20 8.49 -23.68 -25.72
C ILE A 20 8.85 -22.22 -25.47
N ASN A 21 8.14 -21.30 -26.12
CA ASN A 21 8.20 -19.90 -25.76
C ASN A 21 7.84 -19.86 -24.27
N GLN A 22 8.86 -19.86 -23.41
CA GLN A 22 8.70 -19.78 -21.96
C GLN A 22 8.12 -18.43 -21.54
N ASN A 23 7.96 -17.51 -22.47
CA ASN A 23 7.15 -16.32 -22.32
C ASN A 23 5.73 -16.63 -22.81
N GLN A 24 4.99 -17.43 -22.04
CA GLN A 24 3.54 -17.18 -21.99
C GLN A 24 3.41 -15.69 -21.62
N PRO A 25 2.59 -14.89 -22.34
CA PRO A 25 2.34 -13.52 -21.91
C PRO A 25 1.88 -13.62 -20.46
N GLU A 26 2.56 -12.91 -19.55
CA GLU A 26 2.13 -12.83 -18.16
C GLU A 26 0.64 -12.50 -18.20
N THR A 27 -0.21 -13.40 -17.70
CA THR A 27 -1.65 -13.17 -17.67
C THR A 27 -1.90 -12.12 -16.60
N ILE A 28 -1.62 -10.86 -16.92
CA ILE A 28 -1.73 -9.74 -16.00
C ILE A 28 -3.23 -9.50 -15.79
N ALA A 29 -3.67 -9.53 -14.54
CA ALA A 29 -5.03 -9.12 -14.20
C ALA A 29 -5.17 -7.62 -14.45
N THR A 30 -6.07 -7.25 -15.35
CA THR A 30 -6.40 -5.87 -15.67
C THR A 30 -7.31 -5.27 -14.61
N TYR A 31 -7.09 -3.99 -14.32
CA TYR A 31 -7.93 -3.22 -13.43
C TYR A 31 -8.00 -1.77 -13.89
N GLU A 32 -9.13 -1.13 -13.65
CA GLU A 32 -9.38 0.27 -13.98
C GLU A 32 -9.67 1.04 -12.68
N PRO A 33 -8.85 2.06 -12.34
CA PRO A 33 -9.13 2.93 -11.22
C PRO A 33 -10.15 4.00 -11.62
N GLU A 34 -11.35 3.96 -11.01
CA GLU A 34 -12.35 5.01 -11.21
C GLU A 34 -12.31 6.04 -10.07
N PRO A 35 -12.04 7.33 -10.34
CA PRO A 35 -12.03 8.35 -9.31
C PRO A 35 -13.48 8.66 -8.89
N ILE A 36 -13.88 8.19 -7.72
CA ILE A 36 -15.20 8.49 -7.15
C ILE A 36 -15.22 9.89 -6.57
N TRP A 37 -14.14 10.26 -5.89
CA TRP A 37 -14.05 11.53 -5.20
C TRP A 37 -12.65 12.11 -5.30
N ARG A 38 -12.59 13.39 -5.62
CA ARG A 38 -11.35 14.16 -5.66
C ARG A 38 -11.40 15.19 -4.55
N SER A 39 -10.51 15.07 -3.58
CA SER A 39 -10.48 16.02 -2.49
C SER A 39 -10.06 17.41 -2.99
N PRO A 40 -10.57 18.49 -2.36
CA PRO A 40 -9.99 19.82 -2.51
C PRO A 40 -8.64 19.96 -1.76
N ILE A 41 -8.23 18.93 -1.02
CA ILE A 41 -6.99 18.90 -0.22
C ILE A 41 -5.84 18.58 -1.17
N THR A 42 -5.24 19.64 -1.71
CA THR A 42 -4.04 19.54 -2.54
C THR A 42 -2.79 19.43 -1.67
N MET A 43 -1.67 18.99 -2.27
CA MET A 43 -0.35 19.07 -1.63
C MET A 43 -0.05 20.48 -1.07
N ALA A 44 -0.55 21.53 -1.74
CA ALA A 44 -0.41 22.91 -1.27
C ALA A 44 -1.19 23.15 0.03
N VAL A 45 -2.46 22.71 0.11
CA VAL A 45 -3.27 22.81 1.34
C VAL A 45 -2.62 22.05 2.51
N LEU A 46 -2.09 20.85 2.27
CA LEU A 46 -1.34 20.08 3.28
C LEU A 46 -0.05 20.80 3.72
N SER A 47 0.60 21.52 2.80
CA SER A 47 1.78 22.33 3.11
C SER A 47 1.44 23.58 3.92
N TRP A 48 0.32 24.24 3.61
CA TRP A 48 -0.19 25.40 4.34
C TRP A 48 -0.64 25.06 5.76
N LEU A 49 -1.20 23.87 6.01
CA LEU A 49 -1.52 23.42 7.36
C LEU A 49 -0.26 23.26 8.23
N GLY A 50 0.85 22.77 7.66
CA GLY A 50 2.15 22.72 8.35
C GLY A 50 2.75 24.11 8.60
N PHE A 51 2.55 25.05 7.67
CA PHE A 51 3.06 26.41 7.77
C PHE A 51 2.24 27.31 8.73
N LEU A 52 0.91 27.28 8.64
CA LEU A 52 0.02 28.02 9.56
C LEU A 52 0.10 27.47 10.99
N GLY A 53 0.32 26.16 11.11
CA GLY A 53 0.68 25.51 12.38
C GLY A 53 2.02 25.98 12.97
N SER A 54 2.88 26.67 12.21
CA SER A 54 4.14 27.26 12.69
C SER A 54 4.00 28.74 13.07
N LEU A 55 3.03 29.48 12.51
CA LEU A 55 2.89 30.92 12.69
C LEU A 55 1.87 31.30 13.77
N GLY A 56 0.73 30.61 13.83
CA GLY A 56 -0.33 30.92 14.81
C GLY A 56 -0.09 30.38 16.21
N SER A 57 0.99 29.62 16.40
CA SER A 57 1.10 28.68 17.51
C SER A 57 2.31 28.92 18.41
N ILE A 58 3.28 29.73 17.99
CA ILE A 58 4.50 30.01 18.77
C ILE A 58 4.14 30.45 20.20
N PHE A 59 3.09 31.25 20.39
CA PHE A 59 2.72 31.76 21.71
C PHE A 59 1.97 30.76 22.61
N SER A 60 1.12 29.89 22.05
CA SER A 60 0.32 28.91 22.81
C SER A 60 1.00 27.55 22.96
N ILE A 61 1.87 27.17 22.02
CA ILE A 61 2.65 25.92 22.04
C ILE A 61 3.60 25.88 23.23
N PHE A 62 4.23 27.00 23.61
CA PHE A 62 5.10 27.04 24.79
C PHE A 62 4.36 26.62 26.07
N LYS A 63 3.06 26.95 26.21
CA LYS A 63 2.24 26.50 27.35
C LYS A 63 1.91 25.01 27.33
N VAL A 64 1.77 24.43 26.13
CA VAL A 64 1.48 22.99 25.97
C VAL A 64 2.75 22.14 26.24
N PHE A 65 3.94 22.64 25.91
CA PHE A 65 5.21 21.98 26.20
C PHE A 65 5.80 22.29 27.59
N GLU A 66 5.22 23.26 28.30
CA GLU A 66 5.57 23.61 29.68
C GLU A 66 5.68 22.40 30.64
N PRO A 67 4.73 21.43 30.65
CA PRO A 67 4.86 20.24 31.49
C PRO A 67 6.04 19.33 31.10
N VAL A 68 6.39 19.23 29.81
CA VAL A 68 7.53 18.42 29.32
C VAL A 68 8.86 19.09 29.69
N LEU A 69 8.94 20.41 29.57
CA LEU A 69 10.11 21.21 29.97
C LEU A 69 10.32 21.18 31.49
N LYS A 70 9.26 21.23 32.29
CA LYS A 70 9.32 21.10 33.76
C LYS A 70 9.77 19.71 34.20
N TRP A 71 9.31 18.66 33.51
CA TRP A 71 9.76 17.28 33.73
C TRP A 71 11.24 17.08 33.39
N LEU A 72 11.72 17.59 32.25
CA LEU A 72 13.15 17.55 31.86
C LEU A 72 14.07 18.31 32.83
N ASN A 73 13.57 19.41 33.40
CA ASN A 73 14.29 20.22 34.38
C ASN A 73 14.15 19.69 35.83
N GLY A 74 13.60 18.49 36.04
CA GLY A 74 13.56 17.82 37.34
C GLY A 74 12.67 18.48 38.39
N LYS A 75 11.78 19.41 38.00
CA LYS A 75 10.82 20.04 38.93
C LYS A 75 9.55 19.21 38.97
N GLN A 76 9.46 18.35 39.98
CA GLN A 76 8.32 17.49 40.23
C GLN A 76 7.30 18.24 41.11
N GLU A 77 6.46 19.07 40.50
CA GLU A 77 5.27 19.62 41.16
C GLU A 77 4.10 18.63 41.06
N GLU A 78 3.23 18.65 42.08
CA GLU A 78 2.06 17.76 42.18
C GLU A 78 1.23 17.81 40.89
N ILE A 79 0.96 16.62 40.34
CA ILE A 79 0.24 16.40 39.07
C ILE A 79 -1.25 16.71 39.29
N GLY A 80 -1.58 17.97 39.52
CA GLY A 80 -2.95 18.48 39.58
C GLY A 80 -3.40 18.92 38.19
N ASN A 81 -4.47 18.32 37.68
CA ASN A 81 -5.22 18.76 36.48
C ASN A 81 -4.45 18.83 35.14
N ASN A 82 -3.39 18.03 34.98
CA ASN A 82 -2.54 18.02 33.77
C ASN A 82 -2.93 16.92 32.74
N GLN A 83 -3.88 16.05 33.09
CA GLN A 83 -4.33 14.93 32.23
C GLN A 83 -5.06 15.43 30.99
N THR A 84 -5.90 16.46 31.10
CA THR A 84 -6.65 17.02 29.97
C THR A 84 -5.72 17.57 28.88
N TYR A 85 -4.67 18.30 29.25
CA TYR A 85 -3.67 18.81 28.31
C TYR A 85 -2.84 17.70 27.67
N MET A 86 -2.53 16.63 28.42
CA MET A 86 -1.88 15.44 27.88
C MET A 86 -2.74 14.77 26.80
N PHE A 87 -4.04 14.59 27.04
CA PHE A 87 -4.96 14.03 26.03
C PHE A 87 -5.10 14.92 24.79
N ILE A 88 -5.18 16.24 24.97
CA ILE A 88 -5.19 17.20 23.86
C ILE A 88 -3.90 17.10 23.04
N PHE A 89 -2.74 17.01 23.70
CA PHE A 89 -1.45 16.87 23.03
C PHE A 89 -1.36 15.57 22.23
N ILE A 90 -1.79 14.45 22.83
CA ILE A 90 -1.84 13.15 22.17
C ILE A 90 -2.76 13.20 20.94
N GLY A 91 -3.95 13.80 21.06
CA GLY A 91 -4.87 13.97 19.95
C GLY A 91 -4.26 14.78 18.80
N PHE A 92 -3.62 15.91 19.12
CA PHE A 92 -2.92 16.72 18.13
C PHE A 92 -1.76 15.97 17.46
N PHE A 93 -1.01 15.19 18.23
CA PHE A 93 0.08 14.36 17.71
C PHE A 93 -0.44 13.31 16.70
N PHE A 94 -1.54 12.62 17.00
CA PHE A 94 -2.16 11.69 16.04
C PHE A 94 -2.64 12.39 14.76
N ILE A 95 -3.24 13.57 14.89
CA ILE A 95 -3.69 14.36 13.72
C ILE A 95 -2.51 14.74 12.84
N THR A 96 -1.40 15.19 13.41
CA THR A 96 -0.20 15.53 12.61
C THR A 96 0.36 14.32 11.90
N ILE A 97 0.44 13.14 12.54
CA ILE A 97 0.86 11.89 11.89
C ILE A 97 -0.02 11.56 10.69
N ILE A 98 -1.34 11.70 10.81
CA ILE A 98 -2.27 11.47 9.69
C ILE A 98 -1.99 12.45 8.55
N ILE A 99 -1.83 13.74 8.85
CA ILE A 99 -1.52 14.77 7.84
C ILE A 99 -0.20 14.47 7.12
N PHE A 100 0.86 14.12 7.85
CA PHE A 100 2.15 13.77 7.26
C PHE A 100 2.07 12.50 6.41
N SER A 101 1.30 11.51 6.85
CA SER A 101 1.07 10.28 6.09
C SER A 101 0.37 10.56 4.77
N LEU A 102 -0.72 11.34 4.80
CA LEU A 102 -1.46 11.77 3.60
C LEU A 102 -0.59 12.62 2.67
N ARG A 103 0.22 13.52 3.22
CA ARG A 103 1.20 14.30 2.46
C ARG A 103 2.19 13.39 1.75
N SER A 104 2.74 12.39 2.45
CA SER A 104 3.66 11.41 1.86
C SER A 104 3.04 10.73 0.64
N ILE A 105 1.78 10.28 0.75
CA ILE A 105 1.01 9.67 -0.35
C ILE A 105 0.87 10.62 -1.53
N THR A 106 0.40 11.87 -1.31
CA THR A 106 0.28 12.87 -2.39
C THR A 106 1.60 13.26 -3.02
N SER A 107 2.70 13.26 -2.25
CA SER A 107 4.02 13.65 -2.72
C SER A 107 4.70 12.60 -3.56
N LYS A 108 4.52 11.33 -3.18
CA LYS A 108 5.05 10.18 -3.90
C LYS A 108 4.12 9.69 -4.99
N GLN A 109 2.92 10.27 -5.10
CA GLN A 109 1.86 9.88 -6.03
C GLN A 109 1.55 8.38 -5.99
N THR A 110 1.63 7.78 -4.80
CA THR A 110 1.42 6.35 -4.62
C THR A 110 -0.06 6.01 -4.39
N ARG A 111 -0.46 4.81 -4.80
CA ARG A 111 -1.79 4.22 -4.60
C ARG A 111 -1.74 3.19 -3.49
N TYR A 112 -2.62 3.35 -2.50
CA TYR A 112 -2.77 2.41 -1.40
C TYR A 112 -4.18 1.81 -1.36
N PRO A 113 -4.32 0.48 -1.26
CA PRO A 113 -5.63 -0.15 -1.10
C PRO A 113 -6.24 0.21 0.26
N LEU A 114 -7.52 0.51 0.23
CA LEU A 114 -8.42 0.61 1.37
C LEU A 114 -9.31 -0.65 1.42
N MET A 115 -10.27 -0.66 2.35
CA MET A 115 -11.27 -1.72 2.42
C MET A 115 -12.20 -1.70 1.20
N PHE A 116 -12.82 -2.83 0.88
CA PHE A 116 -13.87 -2.97 -0.14
C PHE A 116 -13.47 -2.53 -1.57
N ASN A 117 -12.25 -2.81 -2.01
CA ASN A 117 -11.71 -2.43 -3.33
C ASN A 117 -11.65 -0.91 -3.58
N TYR A 118 -11.72 -0.11 -2.52
CA TYR A 118 -11.36 1.30 -2.62
C TYR A 118 -9.84 1.45 -2.55
N ALA A 119 -9.33 2.54 -3.09
CA ALA A 119 -7.94 2.93 -2.98
C ALA A 119 -7.87 4.43 -2.70
N ILE A 120 -6.84 4.85 -1.98
CA ILE A 120 -6.46 6.25 -1.91
C ILE A 120 -5.20 6.44 -2.75
N SER A 121 -5.25 7.39 -3.67
CA SER A 121 -4.13 7.73 -4.53
C SER A 121 -3.74 9.19 -4.33
N GLY A 122 -2.46 9.46 -4.59
CA GLY A 122 -1.89 10.80 -4.62
C GLY A 122 -1.84 11.43 -6.02
N GLY A 123 -2.59 10.87 -6.98
CA GLY A 123 -2.49 11.21 -8.41
C GLY A 123 -2.71 12.71 -8.66
N GLY A 124 -1.84 13.32 -9.47
CA GLY A 124 -1.94 14.75 -9.79
C GLY A 124 -1.74 15.66 -8.59
N LYS A 125 -0.99 15.21 -7.56
CA LYS A 125 -0.68 15.95 -6.31
C LYS A 125 -1.92 16.31 -5.47
N ARG A 126 -2.98 15.51 -5.58
CA ARG A 126 -4.24 15.64 -4.82
C ARG A 126 -4.58 14.28 -4.20
N LEU A 127 -5.28 14.29 -3.07
CA LEU A 127 -5.84 13.04 -2.54
C LEU A 127 -7.10 12.69 -3.34
N THR A 128 -7.10 11.50 -3.91
CA THR A 128 -8.21 10.95 -4.70
C THR A 128 -8.63 9.61 -4.11
N LEU A 129 -9.93 9.46 -3.91
CA LEU A 129 -10.54 8.19 -3.56
C LEU A 129 -11.00 7.53 -4.85
N GLU A 130 -10.37 6.40 -5.16
CA GLU A 130 -10.61 5.59 -6.33
C GLU A 130 -11.35 4.32 -5.92
N LYS A 131 -12.26 3.85 -6.76
CA LYS A 131 -12.76 2.48 -6.69
C LYS A 131 -12.11 1.70 -7.80
N ILE A 132 -11.45 0.62 -7.42
CA ILE A 132 -10.76 -0.25 -8.35
C ILE A 132 -11.80 -1.20 -8.94
N LYS A 133 -12.11 -1.01 -10.22
CA LYS A 133 -12.83 -2.01 -11.01
C LYS A 133 -11.81 -3.06 -11.44
N ILE A 134 -12.04 -4.29 -11.04
CA ILE A 134 -11.12 -5.40 -11.29
C ILE A 134 -11.85 -6.34 -12.24
N ASP A 135 -11.18 -6.75 -13.30
CA ASP A 135 -11.68 -7.79 -14.17
C ASP A 135 -11.67 -9.15 -13.45
N ASN A 136 -12.35 -10.14 -14.05
CA ASN A 136 -12.32 -11.48 -13.50
C ASN A 136 -10.91 -12.07 -13.59
N CYS A 137 -10.61 -13.01 -12.69
CA CYS A 137 -9.32 -13.70 -12.67
C CYS A 137 -9.04 -14.36 -14.02
N PRO A 138 -7.90 -14.07 -14.67
CA PRO A 138 -7.60 -14.59 -16.00
C PRO A 138 -7.42 -16.12 -16.02
N ILE A 139 -7.14 -16.75 -14.86
CA ILE A 139 -6.90 -18.19 -14.75
C ILE A 139 -8.20 -18.99 -14.57
N CYS A 140 -9.15 -18.48 -13.77
CA CYS A 140 -10.33 -19.25 -13.34
C CYS A 140 -11.66 -18.51 -13.50
N ASN A 141 -11.63 -17.32 -14.10
CA ASN A 141 -12.77 -16.42 -14.28
C ASN A 141 -13.53 -16.08 -12.99
N GLY A 142 -12.88 -16.23 -11.83
CA GLY A 142 -13.45 -15.91 -10.52
C GLY A 142 -13.30 -14.43 -10.17
N LYS A 143 -14.20 -13.91 -9.33
CA LYS A 143 -14.10 -12.54 -8.81
C LYS A 143 -12.79 -12.31 -8.05
N MET A 144 -12.27 -11.09 -8.13
CA MET A 144 -11.03 -10.67 -7.50
C MET A 144 -11.25 -9.55 -6.47
N LYS A 145 -10.32 -9.43 -5.53
CA LYS A 145 -10.26 -8.37 -4.52
C LYS A 145 -8.91 -7.67 -4.55
N PHE A 146 -8.91 -6.37 -4.26
CA PHE A 146 -7.71 -5.55 -4.15
C PHE A 146 -7.40 -5.26 -2.69
N PHE A 147 -6.21 -5.65 -2.22
CA PHE A 147 -5.79 -5.42 -0.83
C PHE A 147 -4.27 -5.49 -0.66
N ASN A 148 -3.77 -5.09 0.53
CA ASN A 148 -2.37 -5.25 0.90
C ASN A 148 -2.05 -6.67 1.36
N LYS A 149 -1.49 -7.48 0.44
CA LYS A 149 -1.11 -8.87 0.69
C LYS A 149 0.24 -8.95 1.43
N PRO A 150 0.35 -9.75 2.51
CA PRO A 150 1.63 -10.07 3.12
C PRO A 150 2.45 -10.94 2.16
N ILE A 151 3.71 -10.56 1.95
CA ILE A 151 4.64 -11.26 1.04
C ILE A 151 5.84 -11.84 1.77
N GLU A 152 6.35 -11.12 2.77
CA GLU A 152 7.52 -11.53 3.53
C GLU A 152 7.11 -11.70 4.99
N PHE A 153 7.57 -12.79 5.56
CA PHE A 153 7.33 -13.19 6.93
C PHE A 153 8.69 -13.38 7.59
N LYS A 154 8.82 -12.94 8.84
CA LYS A 154 10.01 -13.14 9.67
C LYS A 154 9.60 -13.88 10.92
N GLU A 155 10.33 -14.93 11.25
CA GLU A 155 10.20 -15.58 12.55
C GLU A 155 11.00 -14.79 13.58
N VAL A 156 10.31 -14.40 14.65
CA VAL A 156 10.89 -13.69 15.78
C VAL A 156 10.72 -14.58 17.01
N THR A 157 11.83 -14.95 17.61
CA THR A 157 11.86 -15.66 18.90
C THR A 157 11.97 -14.64 20.01
N TYR A 158 10.99 -14.61 20.90
CA TYR A 158 10.97 -13.70 22.03
C TYR A 158 11.71 -14.30 23.23
N SER A 159 12.01 -13.44 24.20
CA SER A 159 12.70 -13.79 25.44
C SER A 159 11.97 -14.85 26.28
N ASP A 160 10.68 -15.07 26.04
CA ASP A 160 9.86 -16.11 26.67
C ASP A 160 9.97 -17.48 25.98
N GLY A 161 10.85 -17.61 24.97
CA GLY A 161 11.08 -18.84 24.22
C GLY A 161 10.02 -19.13 23.15
N LYS A 162 9.01 -18.27 22.98
CA LYS A 162 8.00 -18.44 21.94
C LYS A 162 8.49 -17.86 20.62
N THR A 163 8.20 -18.56 19.53
CA THR A 163 8.41 -18.06 18.17
C THR A 163 7.08 -17.57 17.61
N LYS A 164 7.06 -16.36 17.04
CA LYS A 164 5.93 -15.88 16.23
C LYS A 164 6.41 -15.49 14.85
N THR A 165 5.54 -15.70 13.88
CA THR A 165 5.73 -15.24 12.51
C THR A 165 5.14 -13.84 12.37
N GLU A 166 5.99 -12.83 12.23
CA GLU A 166 5.58 -11.44 11.99
C GLU A 166 5.62 -11.13 10.48
N VAL A 167 4.65 -10.35 10.00
CA VAL A 167 4.64 -9.86 8.62
C VAL A 167 5.57 -8.66 8.52
N THR A 168 6.66 -8.78 7.77
CA THR A 168 7.62 -7.68 7.58
C THR A 168 7.25 -6.77 6.42
N LYS A 169 6.60 -7.31 5.38
CA LYS A 169 6.32 -6.56 4.16
C LYS A 169 4.99 -6.93 3.54
N ARG A 170 4.29 -5.90 3.08
CA ARG A 170 3.01 -6.01 2.37
C ARG A 170 3.12 -5.29 1.03
N THR A 171 2.45 -5.81 0.02
CA THR A 171 2.34 -5.18 -1.30
C THR A 171 0.88 -5.10 -1.71
N PRO A 172 0.45 -4.04 -2.42
CA PRO A 172 -0.84 -4.04 -3.10
C PRO A 172 -0.90 -5.20 -4.09
N ALA A 173 -1.99 -5.94 -4.08
CA ALA A 173 -2.18 -7.09 -4.95
C ALA A 173 -3.66 -7.30 -5.27
N LEU A 174 -3.91 -7.85 -6.45
CA LEU A 174 -5.18 -8.42 -6.86
C LEU A 174 -5.16 -9.90 -6.53
N GLN A 175 -6.13 -10.40 -5.77
CA GLN A 175 -6.23 -11.83 -5.44
C GLN A 175 -7.61 -12.36 -5.83
N CYS A 176 -7.66 -13.56 -6.39
CA CYS A 176 -8.91 -14.24 -6.62
C CYS A 176 -9.57 -14.68 -5.31
N ILE A 177 -10.88 -14.51 -5.21
CA ILE A 177 -11.66 -14.96 -4.05
C ILE A 177 -11.80 -16.49 -4.05
N ARG A 178 -11.84 -17.11 -5.23
CA ARG A 178 -12.04 -18.57 -5.40
C ARG A 178 -10.78 -19.37 -5.10
N ASN A 179 -9.62 -18.90 -5.56
CA ASN A 179 -8.32 -19.52 -5.29
C ASN A 179 -7.32 -18.46 -4.82
N PRO A 180 -6.91 -18.46 -3.53
CA PRO A 180 -5.96 -17.51 -2.98
C PRO A 180 -4.57 -17.52 -3.64
N GLU A 181 -4.19 -18.64 -4.27
CA GLU A 181 -2.93 -18.78 -5.02
C GLU A 181 -2.92 -17.94 -6.30
N HIS A 182 -4.09 -17.63 -6.86
CA HIS A 182 -4.19 -16.73 -8.01
C HIS A 182 -4.11 -15.29 -7.52
N TRP A 183 -2.91 -14.74 -7.51
CA TRP A 183 -2.69 -13.34 -7.16
C TRP A 183 -1.69 -12.67 -8.10
N PHE A 184 -1.86 -11.35 -8.25
CA PHE A 184 -1.05 -10.51 -9.12
C PHE A 184 -0.59 -9.30 -8.33
N LYS A 185 0.71 -9.02 -8.38
CA LYS A 185 1.30 -7.86 -7.71
C LYS A 185 0.90 -6.59 -8.46
N VAL A 186 0.50 -5.56 -7.74
CA VAL A 186 0.26 -4.23 -8.29
C VAL A 186 1.36 -3.30 -7.78
N ASP A 187 1.96 -2.52 -8.67
CA ASP A 187 2.92 -1.50 -8.29
C ASP A 187 2.17 -0.29 -7.70
N PRO A 188 2.46 0.13 -6.44
CA PRO A 188 1.88 1.34 -5.87
C PRO A 188 2.13 2.61 -6.68
N ALA A 189 3.15 2.65 -7.54
CA ALA A 189 3.53 3.79 -8.37
C ALA A 189 3.38 3.52 -9.88
N GLU A 190 2.44 2.64 -10.26
CA GLU A 190 2.21 2.23 -11.65
C GLU A 190 1.91 3.40 -12.59
N ASP A 191 1.19 4.41 -12.11
CA ASP A 191 0.88 5.62 -12.87
C ASP A 191 2.19 6.42 -13.07
N LYS A 192 2.91 6.11 -14.15
CA LYS A 192 4.12 6.83 -14.56
C LYS A 192 3.77 8.31 -14.77
N ILE A 193 4.62 9.17 -14.21
CA ILE A 193 4.60 10.63 -14.39
C ILE A 193 4.96 10.98 -15.83
#